data_AF-L7WEJ2-F1
#
_entry.id   AF-L7WEJ2-F1
#
_cell.length_a   1.000
_cell.length_b   1.000
_cell.length_c   1.000
_cell.angle_alpha   90.00
_cell.angle_beta   90.00
_cell.angle_gamma   90.00
#
_symmetry.space_group_name_H-M   'P 1'
#
loop_
_entity.id
_entity.type
_entity.pdbx_description
1 polymer ?
#
loop_
_entity_poly.entity_id
_entity_poly.type
_entity_poly.pdbx_seq_one_letter_code
_entity_poly.pdbx_strand_id
1 'polypeptide(L)'
;MLRRAKSILKTNQFTALYDKGYHTGSEFKTAHDLGIDTLVAIPAIGRKSQAPDPAYNVEHFKYDKASDSYQCPQGHELKSNGNWYKARNYKFKQYKTSACRNCPVRSLCTTSKANGKIVQRSEYKQYIEANFKRVQHQPEIYKKRQAIVEHPYGTIKRQWGFDHIITKKGIQNASADFGLIAIAYNLKRILNIIKEQGKLAFILNKQRHKAIFKLLSTFLSLFKPKIILPTHFLKIHSLHFSNVYLN
;
A
#
# COMPACT_ATOMS: atom_id res chain seq x y z
N MET A 1 -7.75 -2.76 4.56
CA MET A 1 -6.66 -3.04 5.54
C MET A 1 -6.86 -2.32 6.87
N LEU A 2 -7.19 -1.03 6.86
CA LEU A 2 -7.36 -0.21 8.06
C LEU A 2 -8.33 -0.78 9.10
N ARG A 3 -9.45 -1.38 8.68
CA ARG A 3 -10.40 -2.04 9.59
C ARG A 3 -9.72 -3.10 10.48
N ARG A 4 -8.89 -3.96 9.87
CA ARG A 4 -8.14 -4.99 10.59
C ARG A 4 -7.07 -4.37 11.49
N ALA A 5 -6.33 -3.37 10.99
CA ALA A 5 -5.32 -2.67 11.79
C ALA A 5 -5.93 -2.03 13.04
N LYS A 6 -7.05 -1.33 12.92
CA LYS A 6 -7.80 -0.74 14.04
C LYS A 6 -8.23 -1.81 15.05
N SER A 7 -8.71 -2.95 14.58
CA SER A 7 -9.11 -4.07 15.44
C SER A 7 -7.93 -4.69 16.20
N ILE A 8 -6.79 -4.88 15.53
CA ILE A 8 -5.58 -5.47 16.13
C ILE A 8 -4.93 -4.51 17.12
N LEU A 9 -4.75 -3.24 16.73
CA LEU A 9 -4.11 -2.22 17.55
C LEU A 9 -5.03 -1.67 18.65
N LYS A 10 -6.34 -1.92 18.55
CA LYS A 10 -7.38 -1.39 19.45
C LYS A 10 -7.37 0.14 19.57
N THR A 11 -6.82 0.83 18.57
CA THR A 11 -6.76 2.29 18.49
C THR A 11 -6.88 2.72 17.03
N ASN A 12 -7.30 3.97 16.81
CA ASN A 12 -7.24 4.67 15.52
C ASN A 12 -6.22 5.83 15.52
N GLN A 13 -5.48 6.02 16.61
CA GLN A 13 -4.45 7.06 16.75
C GLN A 13 -3.15 6.64 16.05
N PHE A 14 -3.20 6.49 14.74
CA PHE A 14 -2.02 6.25 13.91
C PHE A 14 -2.23 6.82 12.51
N THR A 15 -1.12 7.15 11.85
CA THR A 15 -1.12 7.55 10.45
C THR A 15 -0.69 6.37 9.57
N ALA A 16 -1.51 6.02 8.60
CA ALA A 16 -1.26 4.92 7.68
C ALA A 16 -0.56 5.40 6.41
N LEU A 17 0.66 4.92 6.19
CA LEU A 17 1.45 5.20 4.98
C LEU A 17 1.17 4.13 3.93
N TYR A 18 0.74 4.53 2.73
CA TYR A 18 0.52 3.60 1.62
C TYR A 18 1.28 4.00 0.36
N ASP A 19 1.52 3.00 -0.49
CA ASP A 19 2.05 3.22 -1.83
C ASP A 19 1.03 3.91 -2.76
N LYS A 20 1.52 4.49 -3.86
CA LYS A 20 0.70 5.09 -4.93
C LYS A 20 -0.36 4.12 -5.47
N GLY A 21 -0.10 2.81 -5.42
CA GLY A 21 -1.05 1.78 -5.87
C GLY A 21 -2.33 1.68 -5.05
N TYR A 22 -2.39 2.28 -3.85
CA TYR A 22 -3.57 2.27 -2.98
C TYR A 22 -4.44 3.53 -3.15
N HIS A 23 -4.36 4.19 -4.29
CA HIS A 23 -5.13 5.38 -4.61
C HIS A 23 -6.57 5.06 -5.07
N THR A 24 -7.39 4.52 -4.16
CA THR A 24 -8.80 4.20 -4.43
C THR A 24 -9.73 5.10 -3.61
N GLY A 25 -10.65 5.82 -4.27
CA GLY A 25 -11.55 6.79 -3.63
C GLY A 25 -12.36 6.24 -2.45
N SER A 26 -12.94 5.05 -2.61
CA SER A 26 -13.75 4.40 -1.55
C SER A 26 -12.92 4.01 -0.32
N GLU A 27 -11.63 3.70 -0.50
CA GLU A 27 -10.72 3.40 0.61
C GLU A 27 -10.37 4.67 1.40
N PHE A 28 -10.24 5.83 0.74
CA PHE A 28 -10.08 7.11 1.44
C PHE A 28 -11.31 7.48 2.26
N LYS A 29 -12.51 7.24 1.73
CA LYS A 29 -13.75 7.39 2.52
C LYS A 29 -13.72 6.46 3.73
N THR A 30 -13.37 5.20 3.53
CA THR A 30 -13.29 4.22 4.62
C THR A 30 -12.27 4.65 5.69
N ALA A 31 -11.12 5.21 5.30
CA ALA A 31 -10.14 5.74 6.24
C ALA A 31 -10.71 6.90 7.06
N HIS A 32 -11.39 7.83 6.39
CA HIS A 32 -12.07 8.96 7.04
C HIS A 32 -13.15 8.49 8.02
N ASP A 33 -14.04 7.57 7.61
CA ASP A 33 -15.08 7.01 8.46
C ASP A 33 -14.51 6.28 9.69
N LEU A 34 -13.30 5.73 9.59
CA LEU A 34 -12.60 5.08 10.71
C LEU A 34 -11.87 6.07 11.63
N GLY A 35 -11.77 7.34 11.24
CA GLY A 35 -10.99 8.38 11.92
C GLY A 35 -9.49 8.11 11.85
N ILE A 36 -9.00 7.55 10.74
CA ILE A 36 -7.59 7.21 10.55
C ILE A 36 -7.02 8.06 9.42
N ASP A 37 -5.94 8.78 9.71
CA ASP A 37 -5.23 9.52 8.69
C ASP A 37 -4.41 8.60 7.78
N THR A 38 -4.57 8.78 6.47
CA THR A 38 -3.74 8.19 5.43
C THR A 38 -2.79 9.20 4.78
N LEU A 39 -1.61 8.74 4.38
CA LEU A 39 -0.71 9.45 3.47
C LEU A 39 -0.44 8.55 2.27
N VAL A 40 -1.03 8.90 1.14
CA VAL A 40 -0.94 8.15 -0.12
C VAL A 40 -0.57 9.10 -1.23
N ALA A 41 0.52 8.83 -1.97
CA ALA A 41 0.87 9.64 -3.12
C ALA A 41 -0.23 9.54 -4.19
N ILE A 42 -0.68 10.69 -4.68
CA ILE A 42 -1.62 10.77 -5.79
C ILE A 42 -0.79 10.68 -7.08
N PRO A 43 -1.09 9.72 -7.97
CA PRO A 43 -0.40 9.65 -9.25
C PRO A 43 -0.71 10.88 -10.10
N ALA A 44 0.26 11.32 -10.91
CA ALA A 44 0.02 12.37 -11.90
C ALA A 44 -1.13 11.99 -12.85
N ILE A 45 -1.85 13.00 -13.35
CA ILE A 45 -2.92 12.79 -14.32
C ILE A 45 -2.39 12.00 -15.52
N GLY A 46 -3.01 10.86 -15.83
CA GLY A 46 -2.66 10.09 -17.01
C GLY A 46 -2.91 10.88 -18.30
N ARG A 47 -2.07 10.68 -19.33
CA ARG A 47 -2.12 11.42 -20.61
C ARG A 47 -3.52 11.53 -21.22
N LYS A 48 -4.35 10.47 -21.14
CA LYS A 48 -5.72 10.45 -21.67
C LYS A 48 -6.69 11.42 -20.99
N SER A 49 -6.37 11.85 -19.77
CA SER A 49 -7.19 12.76 -18.97
C SER A 49 -6.64 14.19 -18.98
N GLN A 50 -5.51 14.42 -19.65
CA GLN A 50 -4.94 15.75 -19.85
C GLN A 50 -5.68 16.50 -20.95
N ALA A 51 -5.76 17.81 -20.81
CA ALA A 51 -6.16 18.71 -21.88
C ALA A 51 -5.06 18.76 -22.96
N PRO A 52 -5.39 19.21 -24.19
CA PRO A 52 -4.39 19.52 -25.22
C PRO A 52 -3.27 20.43 -24.69
N ASP A 53 -3.63 21.44 -23.91
CA ASP A 53 -2.69 22.28 -23.18
C ASP A 53 -2.79 22.00 -21.66
N PRO A 54 -1.68 21.64 -20.99
CA PRO A 54 -1.64 21.38 -19.55
C PRO A 54 -2.22 22.48 -18.66
N ALA A 55 -2.15 23.76 -19.06
CA ALA A 55 -2.71 24.89 -18.31
C ALA A 55 -4.24 24.77 -18.12
N TYR A 56 -4.91 24.00 -18.96
CA TYR A 56 -6.34 23.74 -18.88
C TYR A 56 -6.68 22.38 -18.26
N ASN A 57 -5.74 21.71 -17.60
CA ASN A 57 -6.04 20.50 -16.83
C ASN A 57 -7.04 20.78 -15.70
N VAL A 58 -7.79 19.75 -15.31
CA VAL A 58 -8.85 19.86 -14.28
C VAL A 58 -8.30 20.28 -12.92
N GLU A 59 -7.01 20.07 -12.66
CA GLU A 59 -6.32 20.57 -11.45
C GLU A 59 -6.35 22.10 -11.33
N HIS A 60 -6.42 22.82 -12.45
CA HIS A 60 -6.53 24.28 -12.45
C HIS A 60 -7.98 24.79 -12.34
N PHE A 61 -8.96 23.89 -12.29
CA PHE A 61 -10.36 24.26 -12.08
C PHE A 61 -10.65 24.31 -10.59
N LYS A 62 -11.10 25.48 -10.13
CA LYS A 62 -11.41 25.70 -8.70
C LYS A 62 -12.82 25.23 -8.42
N TYR A 63 -13.00 24.38 -7.41
CA TYR A 63 -14.32 23.94 -6.96
C TYR A 63 -14.79 24.82 -5.81
N ASP A 64 -15.97 25.41 -5.94
CA ASP A 64 -16.68 26.07 -4.86
C ASP A 64 -17.73 25.13 -4.27
N LYS A 65 -17.62 24.90 -2.95
CA LYS A 65 -18.53 24.03 -2.21
C LYS A 65 -19.87 24.71 -1.91
N ALA A 66 -19.91 26.04 -1.80
CA ALA A 66 -21.12 26.77 -1.44
C ALA A 66 -22.13 26.78 -2.58
N SER A 67 -21.65 27.01 -3.81
CA SER A 67 -22.46 27.05 -5.03
C SER A 67 -22.60 25.69 -5.75
N ASP A 68 -21.89 24.65 -5.31
CA ASP A 68 -21.70 23.38 -6.03
C ASP A 68 -21.32 23.60 -7.50
N SER A 69 -20.28 24.40 -7.73
CA SER A 69 -19.82 24.77 -9.07
C SER A 69 -18.30 24.77 -9.22
N TYR A 70 -17.85 24.70 -10.47
CA TYR A 70 -16.44 24.83 -10.82
C TYR A 70 -16.19 26.13 -11.58
N GLN A 71 -15.11 26.82 -11.26
CA GLN A 71 -14.61 27.93 -12.06
C GLN A 71 -13.46 27.47 -12.94
N CYS A 72 -13.56 27.71 -14.25
CA CYS A 72 -12.49 27.41 -15.19
C CYS A 72 -11.39 28.49 -15.18
N PRO A 73 -10.20 28.22 -15.75
CA PRO A 73 -9.13 29.22 -15.86
C PRO A 73 -9.51 30.49 -16.65
N GLN A 74 -10.55 30.42 -17.49
CA GLN A 74 -11.12 31.57 -18.21
C GLN A 74 -12.19 32.33 -17.42
N GLY A 75 -12.41 31.98 -16.15
CA GLY A 75 -13.35 32.65 -15.26
C GLY A 75 -14.81 32.19 -15.37
N HIS A 76 -15.17 31.38 -16.38
CA HIS A 76 -16.53 30.88 -16.54
C HIS A 76 -16.90 29.82 -15.50
N GLU A 77 -18.15 29.87 -15.03
CA GLU A 77 -18.72 28.91 -14.10
C GLU A 77 -19.29 27.67 -14.82
N LEU A 78 -18.99 26.50 -14.28
CA LEU A 78 -19.49 25.20 -14.70
C LEU A 78 -20.41 24.65 -13.60
N LYS A 79 -21.68 24.42 -13.95
CA LYS A 79 -22.71 23.92 -13.04
C LYS A 79 -23.03 22.46 -13.32
N SER A 80 -23.49 21.77 -12.28
CA SER A 80 -24.08 20.44 -12.43
C SER A 80 -25.59 20.53 -12.64
N ASN A 81 -26.16 19.52 -13.29
CA ASN A 81 -27.61 19.30 -13.31
C ASN A 81 -28.12 18.57 -12.05
N GLY A 82 -27.25 18.37 -11.05
CA GLY A 82 -27.56 17.66 -9.81
C GLY A 82 -27.56 16.13 -9.93
N ASN A 83 -27.57 15.58 -11.14
CA ASN A 83 -27.68 14.15 -11.37
C ASN A 83 -26.38 13.40 -11.04
N TRP A 84 -26.53 12.26 -10.36
CA TRP A 84 -25.46 11.32 -10.11
C TRP A 84 -25.43 10.24 -11.18
N TYR A 85 -24.29 10.14 -11.86
CA TYR A 85 -24.02 9.10 -12.84
C TYR A 85 -23.24 7.97 -12.18
N LYS A 86 -23.52 6.72 -12.58
CA LYS A 86 -22.87 5.53 -12.05
C LYS A 86 -21.71 5.11 -12.96
N ALA A 87 -20.51 5.07 -12.42
CA ALA A 87 -19.38 4.35 -12.99
C ALA A 87 -19.33 2.92 -12.42
N ARG A 88 -18.36 2.12 -12.83
CA ARG A 88 -18.21 0.72 -12.38
C ARG A 88 -18.22 0.57 -10.85
N ASN A 89 -17.47 1.42 -10.15
CA ASN A 89 -17.22 1.29 -8.71
C ASN A 89 -17.56 2.54 -7.88
N TYR A 90 -18.11 3.60 -8.49
CA TYR A 90 -18.37 4.86 -7.81
C TYR A 90 -19.43 5.69 -8.56
N LYS A 91 -19.98 6.70 -7.90
CA LYS A 91 -20.85 7.71 -8.50
C LYS A 91 -20.11 9.03 -8.73
N PHE A 92 -20.49 9.75 -9.77
CA PHE A 92 -19.93 11.06 -10.10
C PHE A 92 -20.98 12.04 -10.61
N LYS A 93 -20.75 13.33 -10.38
CA LYS A 93 -21.48 14.43 -11.00
C LYS A 93 -20.70 14.99 -12.18
N GLN A 94 -21.42 15.47 -13.19
CA GLN A 94 -20.84 16.20 -14.32
C GLN A 94 -21.09 17.70 -14.17
N TYR A 95 -20.08 18.51 -14.50
CA TYR A 95 -20.13 19.97 -14.50
C TYR A 95 -19.78 20.46 -15.89
N LYS A 96 -20.61 21.34 -16.43
CA LYS A 96 -20.48 21.85 -17.80
C LYS A 96 -20.98 23.29 -17.87
N THR A 97 -20.60 23.98 -18.94
CA THR A 97 -21.03 25.35 -19.21
C THR A 97 -21.32 25.54 -20.70
N SER A 98 -22.31 26.38 -21.01
CA SER A 98 -22.64 26.76 -22.39
C SER A 98 -21.60 27.74 -22.96
N ALA A 99 -20.89 28.47 -22.10
CA ALA A 99 -19.84 29.42 -22.50
C ALA A 99 -18.70 28.76 -23.30
N CYS A 100 -18.49 27.44 -23.15
CA CYS A 100 -17.49 26.70 -23.92
C CYS A 100 -17.78 26.63 -25.43
N ARG A 101 -18.99 26.95 -25.90
CA ARG A 101 -19.32 26.92 -27.35
C ARG A 101 -18.54 27.99 -28.12
N ASN A 102 -18.44 29.19 -27.57
CA ASN A 102 -17.80 30.34 -28.20
C ASN A 102 -16.48 30.73 -27.50
N CYS A 103 -15.86 29.79 -26.78
CA CYS A 103 -14.67 30.06 -25.99
C CYS A 103 -13.42 30.10 -26.90
N PRO A 104 -12.60 31.17 -26.84
CA PRO A 104 -11.44 31.34 -27.74
C PRO A 104 -10.37 30.26 -27.54
N VAL A 105 -10.25 29.75 -26.31
CA VAL A 105 -9.23 28.73 -25.93
C VAL A 105 -9.77 27.30 -25.96
N ARG A 106 -10.88 27.06 -26.66
CA ARG A 106 -11.55 25.76 -26.71
C ARG A 106 -10.61 24.64 -27.18
N SER A 107 -9.84 24.90 -28.25
CA SER A 107 -8.88 23.95 -28.84
C SER A 107 -7.77 23.54 -27.88
N LEU A 108 -7.37 24.43 -26.96
CA LEU A 108 -6.38 24.18 -25.92
C LEU A 108 -6.98 23.41 -24.73
N CYS A 109 -8.27 23.61 -24.46
CA CYS A 109 -8.95 23.12 -23.28
C CYS A 109 -9.54 21.70 -23.44
N THR A 110 -10.08 21.39 -24.63
CA THR A 110 -10.76 20.11 -24.90
C THR A 110 -10.69 19.71 -26.38
N THR A 111 -10.62 18.40 -26.63
CA THR A 111 -10.72 17.81 -27.98
C THR A 111 -12.17 17.51 -28.40
N SER A 112 -13.15 17.73 -27.53
CA SER A 112 -14.56 17.44 -27.81
C SER A 112 -15.10 18.35 -28.92
N LYS A 113 -15.76 17.76 -29.91
CA LYS A 113 -16.31 18.49 -31.06
C LYS A 113 -17.62 19.24 -30.72
N ALA A 114 -18.54 18.57 -30.01
CA ALA A 114 -19.88 19.12 -29.76
C ALA A 114 -20.02 19.76 -28.38
N ASN A 115 -19.64 19.03 -27.33
CA ASN A 115 -19.79 19.49 -25.96
C ASN A 115 -18.50 20.19 -25.50
N GLY A 116 -18.60 21.24 -24.68
CA GLY A 116 -17.41 21.87 -24.08
C GLY A 116 -16.62 20.92 -23.18
N LYS A 117 -15.71 21.49 -22.38
CA LYS A 117 -15.05 20.70 -21.34
C LYS A 117 -16.08 20.26 -20.30
N ILE A 118 -16.08 18.96 -20.00
CA ILE A 118 -16.91 18.38 -18.95
C ILE A 118 -16.00 17.97 -17.80
N VAL A 119 -16.21 18.55 -16.63
CA VAL A 119 -15.50 18.17 -15.41
C VAL A 119 -16.33 17.11 -14.69
N GLN A 120 -15.70 16.00 -14.31
CA GLN A 120 -16.33 14.94 -13.54
C GLN A 120 -15.81 14.98 -12.10
N ARG A 121 -16.73 15.09 -11.13
CA ARG A 121 -16.40 15.03 -9.70
C ARG A 121 -17.00 13.76 -9.11
N SER A 122 -16.13 12.86 -8.64
CA SER A 122 -16.54 11.66 -7.90
C SER A 122 -17.07 12.04 -6.51
N GLU A 123 -18.00 11.23 -5.99
CA GLU A 123 -18.45 11.27 -4.59
C GLU A 123 -17.30 11.19 -3.57
N TYR A 124 -16.17 10.58 -3.95
CA TYR A 124 -15.00 10.43 -3.08
C TYR A 124 -13.96 11.54 -3.23
N LYS A 125 -14.16 12.50 -4.14
CA LYS A 125 -13.13 13.49 -4.51
C LYS A 125 -12.64 14.32 -3.32
N GLN A 126 -13.54 14.64 -2.38
CA GLN A 126 -13.19 15.39 -1.18
C GLN A 126 -12.19 14.67 -0.26
N TYR A 127 -12.28 13.34 -0.14
CA TYR A 127 -11.36 12.56 0.69
C TYR A 127 -9.99 12.45 0.05
N ILE A 128 -9.95 12.37 -1.29
CA ILE A 128 -8.72 12.41 -2.07
C ILE A 128 -8.02 13.77 -1.93
N GLU A 129 -8.78 14.87 -2.04
CA GLU A 129 -8.27 16.24 -1.82
C GLU A 129 -7.73 16.43 -0.40
N ALA A 130 -8.42 15.88 0.61
CA ALA A 130 -7.95 15.91 2.00
C ALA A 130 -6.65 15.11 2.20
N ASN A 131 -6.50 13.94 1.56
CA ASN A 131 -5.24 13.19 1.56
C ASN A 131 -4.12 13.97 0.88
N PHE A 132 -4.40 14.60 -0.28
CA PHE A 132 -3.40 15.40 -1.00
C PHE A 132 -2.82 16.49 -0.11
N LYS A 133 -3.69 17.26 0.56
CA LYS A 133 -3.27 18.28 1.51
C LYS A 133 -2.38 17.70 2.60
N ARG A 134 -2.77 16.59 3.23
CA ARG A 134 -1.97 15.94 4.29
C ARG A 134 -0.58 15.52 3.80
N VAL A 135 -0.48 14.95 2.60
CA VAL A 135 0.82 14.58 1.98
C VAL A 135 1.68 15.81 1.72
N GLN A 136 1.10 16.91 1.23
CA GLN A 136 1.84 18.17 1.01
C GLN A 136 2.36 18.79 2.32
N HIS A 137 1.62 18.67 3.42
CA HIS A 137 2.04 19.18 4.73
C HIS A 137 3.08 18.28 5.41
N GLN A 138 3.15 17.00 5.04
CA GLN A 138 4.02 16.00 5.70
C GLN A 138 4.85 15.17 4.71
N PRO A 139 5.62 15.79 3.79
CA PRO A 139 6.37 15.07 2.76
C PRO A 139 7.46 14.18 3.37
N GLU A 140 8.10 14.62 4.45
CA GLU A 140 9.17 13.88 5.12
C GLU A 140 8.68 12.58 5.77
N ILE A 141 7.44 12.58 6.32
CA ILE A 141 6.84 11.37 6.87
C ILE A 141 6.54 10.38 5.73
N TYR A 142 6.06 10.88 4.59
CA TYR A 142 5.77 10.03 3.43
C TYR A 142 7.04 9.34 2.89
N LYS A 143 8.18 10.04 2.82
CA LYS A 143 9.47 9.48 2.37
C LYS A 143 9.92 8.27 3.21
N LYS A 144 9.62 8.25 4.51
CA LYS A 144 9.98 7.14 5.41
C LYS A 144 9.33 5.81 5.03
N ARG A 145 8.26 5.81 4.22
CA ARG A 145 7.55 4.59 3.78
C ARG A 145 8.48 3.57 3.13
N GLN A 146 9.42 4.01 2.27
CA GLN A 146 10.32 3.10 1.56
C GLN A 146 11.18 2.30 2.54
N ALA A 147 11.79 2.98 3.53
CA ALA A 147 12.64 2.32 4.52
C ALA A 147 11.89 1.28 5.37
N ILE A 148 10.61 1.52 5.68
CA ILE A 148 9.81 0.63 6.56
C ILE A 148 9.57 -0.74 5.90
N VAL A 149 9.31 -0.76 4.60
CA VAL A 149 8.79 -1.94 3.91
C VAL A 149 9.87 -2.64 3.07
N GLU A 150 10.77 -1.88 2.45
CA GLU A 150 11.78 -2.44 1.56
C GLU A 150 12.84 -3.25 2.33
N HIS A 151 13.23 -2.83 3.53
CA HIS A 151 14.22 -3.57 4.32
C HIS A 151 13.73 -4.99 4.71
N PRO A 152 12.53 -5.17 5.30
CA PRO A 152 11.98 -6.51 5.53
C PRO A 152 11.91 -7.37 4.28
N TYR A 153 11.43 -6.82 3.16
CA TYR A 153 11.36 -7.57 1.91
C TYR A 153 12.73 -7.90 1.35
N GLY A 154 13.72 -7.01 1.48
CA GLY A 154 15.11 -7.25 1.10
C GLY A 154 15.71 -8.41 1.90
N THR A 155 15.54 -8.40 3.23
CA THR A 155 15.98 -9.52 4.09
C THR A 155 15.33 -10.84 3.66
N ILE A 156 14.00 -10.86 3.54
CA ILE A 156 13.27 -12.09 3.21
C ILE A 156 13.66 -12.62 1.83
N LYS A 157 13.71 -11.76 0.81
CA LYS A 157 13.97 -12.19 -0.57
C LYS A 157 15.44 -12.46 -0.85
N ARG A 158 16.33 -11.55 -0.44
CA ARG A 158 17.75 -11.60 -0.81
C ARG A 158 18.59 -12.36 0.20
N GLN A 159 18.40 -12.11 1.49
CA GLN A 159 19.21 -12.76 2.53
C GLN A 159 18.69 -14.16 2.88
N TRP A 160 17.37 -14.37 2.89
CA TRP A 160 16.78 -15.68 3.22
C TRP A 160 16.44 -16.52 1.98
N GLY A 161 16.60 -15.96 0.78
CA GLY A 161 16.34 -16.64 -0.48
C GLY A 161 14.86 -16.97 -0.71
N PHE A 162 13.92 -16.27 -0.06
CA PHE A 162 12.49 -16.46 -0.29
C PHE A 162 12.04 -15.60 -1.48
N ASP A 163 12.37 -16.04 -2.69
CA ASP A 163 12.05 -15.35 -3.94
C ASP A 163 10.86 -15.97 -4.69
N HIS A 164 10.54 -17.24 -4.45
CA HIS A 164 9.42 -17.96 -5.07
C HIS A 164 8.54 -18.69 -4.05
N ILE A 165 7.25 -18.80 -4.36
CA ILE A 165 6.31 -19.66 -3.64
C ILE A 165 6.62 -21.11 -4.02
N ILE A 166 6.92 -21.94 -3.02
CA ILE A 166 7.28 -23.35 -3.20
C ILE A 166 6.01 -24.16 -3.45
N THR A 167 4.93 -23.84 -2.73
CA THR A 167 3.64 -24.49 -2.89
C THR A 167 2.88 -23.87 -4.07
N LYS A 168 3.24 -24.26 -5.30
CA LYS A 168 2.69 -23.75 -6.58
C LYS A 168 1.20 -24.08 -6.84
N LYS A 169 0.37 -24.26 -5.81
CA LYS A 169 -1.02 -24.73 -5.90
C LYS A 169 -2.01 -23.72 -5.30
N GLY A 170 -2.12 -22.54 -5.92
CA GLY A 170 -3.16 -21.57 -5.61
C GLY A 170 -2.87 -20.64 -4.42
N ILE A 171 -3.78 -19.68 -4.21
CA ILE A 171 -3.56 -18.53 -3.32
C ILE A 171 -3.50 -18.89 -1.83
N GLN A 172 -4.20 -19.96 -1.41
CA GLN A 172 -4.20 -20.40 -0.02
C GLN A 172 -2.83 -20.94 0.38
N ASN A 173 -2.24 -21.80 -0.45
CA ASN A 173 -0.92 -22.36 -0.23
C ASN A 173 0.16 -21.28 -0.31
N ALA A 174 0.08 -20.39 -1.29
CA ALA A 174 0.96 -19.22 -1.36
C ALA A 174 0.88 -18.32 -0.11
N SER A 175 -0.33 -18.15 0.45
CA SER A 175 -0.54 -17.39 1.69
C SER A 175 0.08 -18.10 2.90
N ALA A 176 0.06 -19.44 2.93
CA ALA A 176 0.69 -20.22 3.99
C ALA A 176 2.23 -20.10 3.95
N ASP A 177 2.84 -20.28 2.77
CA ASP A 177 4.29 -20.09 2.56
C ASP A 177 4.74 -18.70 3.02
N PHE A 178 4.04 -17.65 2.56
CA PHE A 178 4.34 -16.28 2.96
C PHE A 178 4.05 -16.02 4.45
N GLY A 179 3.00 -16.63 5.01
CA GLY A 179 2.67 -16.52 6.42
C GLY A 179 3.79 -17.05 7.31
N LEU A 180 4.36 -18.21 6.98
CA LEU A 180 5.46 -18.82 7.73
C LEU A 180 6.71 -17.94 7.70
N ILE A 181 7.11 -17.44 6.53
CA ILE A 181 8.30 -16.60 6.43
C ILE A 181 8.12 -15.26 7.16
N ALA A 182 6.91 -14.68 7.11
CA ALA A 182 6.58 -13.46 7.83
C ALA A 182 6.61 -13.67 9.35
N ILE A 183 6.12 -14.81 9.85
CA ILE A 183 6.21 -15.19 11.27
C ILE A 183 7.68 -15.31 11.69
N ALA A 184 8.49 -16.04 10.93
CA ALA A 184 9.92 -16.19 11.22
C ALA A 184 10.64 -14.84 11.27
N TYR A 185 10.34 -13.94 10.33
CA TYR A 185 10.87 -12.57 10.31
C TYR A 185 10.48 -11.78 11.55
N ASN A 186 9.20 -11.78 11.90
CA ASN A 186 8.69 -11.06 13.06
C ASN A 186 9.29 -11.60 14.37
N LEU A 187 9.42 -12.92 14.52
CA LEU A 187 10.05 -13.54 15.70
C LEU A 187 11.52 -13.12 15.82
N LYS A 188 12.30 -13.21 14.73
CA LYS A 188 13.70 -12.76 14.74
C LYS A 188 13.83 -11.28 15.12
N ARG A 189 12.94 -10.43 14.58
CA ARG A 189 12.92 -9.00 14.88
C ARG A 189 12.61 -8.72 16.36
N ILE A 190 11.61 -9.41 16.92
CA ILE A 190 11.24 -9.29 18.33
C ILE A 190 12.42 -9.69 19.22
N LEU A 191 13.09 -10.81 18.92
CA LEU A 191 14.26 -11.26 19.68
C LEU A 191 15.40 -10.25 19.65
N ASN A 192 15.67 -9.65 18.48
CA ASN A 192 16.71 -8.61 18.35
C ASN A 192 16.38 -7.35 19.17
N ILE A 193 15.13 -6.86 19.10
CA ILE A 193 14.70 -5.69 19.88
C ILE A 193 14.82 -5.95 21.39
N ILE A 194 14.41 -7.14 21.84
CA ILE A 194 14.52 -7.55 23.24
C ILE A 194 15.99 -7.65 23.69
N LYS A 195 16.87 -8.14 22.80
CA LYS A 195 18.32 -8.23 23.03
C LYS A 195 18.94 -6.85 23.21
N GLU A 196 18.64 -5.92 22.31
CA GLU A 196 19.13 -4.54 22.37
C GLU A 196 18.65 -3.81 23.63
N GLN A 197 17.45 -4.13 24.14
CA GLN A 197 16.92 -3.59 25.38
C GLN A 197 17.48 -4.25 26.66
N GLY A 198 18.45 -5.17 26.55
CA GLY A 198 19.03 -5.89 27.69
C GLY A 198 18.10 -6.89 28.39
N LYS A 199 16.90 -7.14 27.84
CA LYS A 199 15.87 -8.00 28.45
C LYS A 199 15.94 -9.46 28.01
N LEU A 200 16.89 -9.82 27.15
CA LEU A 200 16.97 -11.18 26.59
C LEU A 200 17.32 -12.23 27.63
N ALA A 201 18.18 -11.91 28.60
CA ALA A 201 18.53 -12.81 29.70
C ALA A 201 17.32 -13.14 30.59
N PHE A 202 16.38 -12.20 30.74
CA PHE A 202 15.15 -12.40 31.51
C PHE A 202 14.17 -13.37 30.82
N ILE A 203 14.05 -13.27 29.49
CA ILE A 203 13.13 -14.10 28.69
C ILE A 203 13.73 -15.48 28.38
N LEU A 204 15.04 -15.56 28.13
CA LEU A 204 15.74 -16.83 27.93
C LEU A 204 16.09 -17.54 29.24
N ASN A 205 15.59 -17.08 30.39
CA ASN A 205 15.78 -17.77 31.65
C ASN A 205 15.18 -19.19 31.56
N LYS A 206 16.09 -20.15 31.38
CA LYS A 206 15.84 -21.57 31.11
C LYS A 206 14.94 -22.24 32.15
N GLN A 207 14.87 -21.69 33.36
CA GLN A 207 14.02 -22.20 34.44
C GLN A 207 12.53 -21.89 34.25
N ARG A 208 12.16 -20.77 33.59
CA ARG A 208 10.75 -20.34 33.45
C ARG A 208 10.03 -20.91 32.22
N HIS A 209 10.77 -21.31 31.18
CA HIS A 209 10.21 -21.78 29.91
C HIS A 209 10.39 -23.27 29.66
N LYS A 210 10.58 -24.10 30.70
CA LYS A 210 10.65 -25.56 30.57
C LYS A 210 9.46 -26.14 29.79
N ALA A 211 8.25 -25.62 30.01
CA ALA A 211 7.04 -26.07 29.32
C ALA A 211 7.04 -25.73 27.82
N ILE A 212 7.49 -24.52 27.44
CA ILE A 212 7.57 -24.10 26.03
C ILE A 212 8.68 -24.86 25.30
N PHE A 213 9.84 -25.04 25.93
CA PHE A 213 10.92 -25.86 25.38
C PHE A 213 10.49 -27.32 25.20
N LYS A 214 9.73 -27.86 26.17
CA LYS A 214 9.15 -29.21 26.06
C LYS A 214 8.18 -29.25 24.88
N LEU A 215 7.20 -28.34 24.80
CA LEU A 215 6.25 -28.24 23.68
C LEU A 215 6.91 -28.11 22.31
N LEU A 216 7.93 -27.24 22.17
CA LEU A 216 8.69 -27.09 20.93
C LEU A 216 9.48 -28.36 20.58
N SER A 217 10.07 -29.03 21.57
CA SER A 217 10.77 -30.31 21.36
C SER A 217 9.79 -31.43 20.95
N THR A 218 8.58 -31.45 21.51
CA THR A 218 7.52 -32.40 21.11
C THR A 218 7.03 -32.09 19.70
N PHE A 219 6.85 -30.81 19.36
CA PHE A 219 6.44 -30.37 18.03
C PHE A 219 7.51 -30.70 16.98
N LEU A 220 8.78 -30.42 17.27
CA LEU A 220 9.91 -30.82 16.42
C LEU A 220 10.05 -32.35 16.29
N SER A 221 9.68 -33.11 17.32
CA SER A 221 9.68 -34.58 17.27
C SER A 221 8.59 -35.15 16.35
N LEU A 222 7.46 -34.43 16.20
CA LEU A 222 6.39 -34.75 15.24
C LEU A 222 6.80 -34.47 13.79
N PHE A 223 7.76 -33.56 13.58
CA PHE A 223 8.30 -33.21 12.27
C PHE A 223 9.65 -33.86 11.96
N LYS A 224 10.15 -34.80 12.77
CA LYS A 224 11.30 -35.62 12.35
C LYS A 224 10.86 -36.43 11.12
N PRO A 225 11.35 -36.12 9.90
CA PRO A 225 11.08 -37.02 8.80
C PRO A 225 11.76 -38.34 9.14
N LYS A 226 11.04 -39.46 9.00
CA LYS A 226 11.68 -40.77 8.81
C LYS A 226 12.42 -40.70 7.48
N ILE A 227 13.60 -40.06 7.47
CA ILE A 227 14.55 -40.19 6.38
C ILE A 227 15.09 -41.61 6.51
N ILE A 228 14.46 -42.53 5.80
CA ILE A 228 15.11 -43.79 5.42
C ILE A 228 16.11 -43.36 4.35
N LEU A 229 17.35 -43.11 4.75
CA LEU A 229 18.46 -43.01 3.82
C LEU A 229 18.65 -44.41 3.20
N PRO A 230 18.50 -44.60 1.89
CA PRO A 230 18.99 -45.82 1.26
C PRO A 230 20.51 -45.86 1.44
N THR A 231 21.01 -46.98 1.96
CA THR A 231 22.39 -47.23 2.40
C THR A 231 23.43 -47.27 1.26
N HIS A 232 23.15 -46.66 0.11
CA HIS A 232 23.97 -46.84 -1.09
C HIS A 232 24.48 -45.54 -1.71
N PHE A 233 24.94 -44.57 -0.93
CA PHE A 233 25.68 -43.42 -1.48
C PHE A 233 26.72 -42.84 -0.49
N LEU A 234 27.44 -43.70 0.23
CA LEU A 234 28.66 -43.34 0.98
C LEU A 234 29.88 -43.92 0.28
N LYS A 235 30.17 -43.39 -0.91
CA LYS A 235 31.51 -43.36 -1.50
C LYS A 235 31.52 -42.17 -2.43
N ILE A 236 32.23 -41.11 -2.03
CA ILE A 236 33.16 -40.32 -2.84
C ILE A 236 33.46 -39.01 -2.10
N HIS A 237 34.73 -38.90 -1.72
CA HIS A 237 35.52 -37.71 -1.36
C HIS A 237 35.24 -36.91 -0.07
N SER A 238 36.07 -37.23 0.92
CA SER A 238 36.81 -36.25 1.72
C SER A 238 37.40 -35.14 0.84
N LEU A 239 37.12 -33.87 1.14
CA LEU A 239 38.01 -32.75 0.84
C LEU A 239 37.67 -31.56 1.76
N HIS A 240 38.68 -31.15 2.51
CA HIS A 240 38.92 -29.86 3.16
C HIS A 240 37.93 -28.71 2.86
N PHE A 241 37.38 -28.11 3.91
CA PHE A 241 37.02 -26.68 3.91
C PHE A 241 37.94 -25.93 4.88
N SER A 242 39.15 -25.68 4.40
CA SER A 242 39.99 -24.57 4.84
C SER A 242 39.54 -23.33 4.06
N ASN A 243 39.34 -22.20 4.74
CA ASN A 243 39.32 -20.81 4.22
C ASN A 243 38.66 -20.52 2.86
N VAL A 244 37.58 -19.73 2.87
CA VAL A 244 37.27 -18.82 1.75
C VAL A 244 36.77 -17.48 2.31
N TYR A 245 37.62 -16.46 2.13
CA TYR A 245 37.28 -15.03 2.16
C TYR A 245 36.57 -14.61 0.85
N LEU A 246 36.09 -13.36 0.82
CA LEU A 246 35.73 -12.52 -0.34
C LEU A 246 34.26 -12.68 -0.81
N ASN A 247 33.50 -11.63 -1.15
CA ASN A 247 33.69 -10.18 -1.34
C ASN A 247 32.37 -9.48 -0.99
#